data_AF-A0A938QI70-F1
#
_entry.id   AF-A0A938QI70-F1
#
_cell.length_a   1.000
_cell.length_b   1.000
_cell.length_c   1.000
_cell.angle_alpha   90.00
_cell.angle_beta   90.00
_cell.angle_gamma   90.00
#
_symmetry.space_group_name_H-M   'P 1'
#
loop_
_entity.id
_entity.type
_entity.pdbx_description
1 polymer ?
#
loop_
_entity_poly.entity_id
_entity_poly.type
_entity_poly.pdbx_seq_one_letter_code
_entity_poly.pdbx_strand_id
1 'polypeptide(L)'
;MEQAESYGSTPPPSGGSTTGNSAPLPPAKQTTSSLQPDANGNSIMLTGQSGPRRPAHYGLDIQFDDRPDDPEMGRLVESTVWINRAHPAYRRALASRSIGYHIALAVALALAPLAVESAHEHGFVTTFLSRWGEALDKPSGRKKSAH
;
A
#
# COMPACT_ATOMS: atom_id res chain seq x y z
N MET A 1 4.02 -9.41 -68.75
CA MET A 1 4.93 -10.50 -68.37
C MET A 1 5.53 -10.13 -67.03
N GLU A 2 5.51 -10.92 -65.98
CA GLU A 2 4.88 -12.21 -65.66
C GLU A 2 5.36 -12.45 -64.21
N GLN A 3 4.43 -12.58 -63.25
CA GLN A 3 4.38 -13.58 -62.16
C GLN A 3 5.65 -13.85 -61.29
N ALA A 4 5.60 -14.28 -60.03
CA ALA A 4 4.56 -14.76 -59.14
C ALA A 4 5.07 -14.79 -57.69
N GLU A 5 4.11 -14.86 -56.79
CA GLU A 5 4.20 -15.20 -55.37
C GLU A 5 4.97 -16.50 -55.11
N SER A 6 5.70 -16.58 -53.98
CA SER A 6 6.12 -17.85 -53.39
C SER A 6 5.73 -17.89 -51.92
N TYR A 7 4.58 -18.51 -51.68
CA TYR A 7 4.09 -18.98 -50.39
C TYR A 7 4.86 -20.21 -49.90
N GLY A 8 4.94 -20.37 -48.58
CA GLY A 8 5.33 -21.59 -47.87
C GLY A 8 5.29 -21.33 -46.37
N SER A 9 4.13 -21.33 -45.70
CA SER A 9 3.30 -22.49 -45.32
C SER A 9 4.11 -23.65 -44.75
N THR A 10 4.27 -23.68 -43.43
CA THR A 10 4.42 -24.93 -42.68
C THR A 10 3.25 -25.09 -41.70
N PRO A 11 2.59 -26.25 -41.68
CA PRO A 11 1.34 -26.47 -40.95
C PRO A 11 1.56 -26.82 -39.46
N PRO A 12 0.58 -26.56 -38.58
CA PRO A 12 0.54 -27.15 -37.24
C PRO A 12 0.06 -28.62 -37.32
N PRO A 13 0.54 -29.53 -36.44
CA PRO A 13 -0.03 -30.86 -36.35
C PRO A 13 -1.44 -30.81 -35.74
N SER A 14 -2.40 -31.32 -36.50
CA SER A 14 -3.77 -31.61 -36.07
C SER A 14 -3.96 -33.13 -36.00
N GLY A 15 -4.55 -33.61 -34.91
CA GLY A 15 -4.94 -35.00 -34.69
C GLY A 15 -5.08 -35.29 -33.19
N GLY A 16 -6.25 -35.59 -32.62
CA GLY A 16 -7.53 -35.91 -33.23
C GLY A 16 -8.69 -35.68 -32.26
N SER A 17 -9.85 -35.54 -32.88
CA SER A 17 -11.17 -35.43 -32.26
C SER A 17 -11.59 -36.76 -31.64
N THR A 18 -12.17 -36.76 -30.45
CA THR A 18 -13.27 -37.67 -30.12
C THR A 18 -14.28 -36.97 -29.22
N THR A 19 -15.44 -36.81 -29.84
CA THR A 19 -16.76 -36.42 -29.39
C THR A 19 -17.20 -37.13 -28.10
N GLY A 20 -17.80 -36.39 -27.16
CA GLY A 20 -18.49 -36.96 -26.00
C GLY A 20 -19.46 -35.94 -25.40
N ASN A 21 -20.73 -36.09 -25.75
CA ASN A 21 -21.85 -35.20 -25.49
C ASN A 21 -22.44 -35.40 -24.07
N SER A 22 -22.71 -34.30 -23.37
CA SER A 22 -23.84 -33.97 -22.45
C SER A 22 -24.33 -34.90 -21.31
N ALA A 23 -24.51 -34.23 -20.15
CA ALA A 23 -25.57 -34.36 -19.10
C ALA A 23 -25.40 -35.42 -17.98
N PRO A 24 -26.14 -35.33 -16.84
CA PRO A 24 -26.44 -34.19 -15.96
C PRO A 24 -26.12 -34.48 -14.45
N LEU A 25 -26.21 -33.44 -13.61
CA LEU A 25 -26.23 -33.53 -12.12
C LEU A 25 -27.36 -34.44 -11.59
N PRO A 26 -27.18 -35.09 -10.42
CA PRO A 26 -28.16 -34.92 -9.31
C PRO A 26 -27.49 -34.97 -7.90
N PRO A 27 -28.20 -35.00 -6.75
CA PRO A 27 -28.50 -33.81 -5.95
C PRO A 27 -27.95 -33.84 -4.50
N ALA A 28 -27.93 -32.65 -3.90
CA ALA A 28 -28.04 -32.30 -2.48
C ALA A 28 -27.60 -33.31 -1.39
N LYS A 29 -26.56 -32.91 -0.64
CA LYS A 29 -26.57 -33.05 0.83
C LYS A 29 -26.29 -31.68 1.46
N GLN A 30 -27.36 -30.98 1.83
CA GLN A 30 -27.32 -30.06 2.95
C GLN A 30 -26.94 -30.88 4.19
N THR A 31 -25.77 -30.60 4.75
CA THR A 31 -25.52 -30.88 6.15
C THR A 31 -25.20 -29.54 6.80
N THR A 32 -26.25 -28.95 7.36
CA THR A 32 -26.12 -28.00 8.46
C THR A 32 -25.35 -28.69 9.58
N SER A 33 -24.11 -28.28 9.80
CA SER A 33 -23.45 -28.49 11.08
C SER A 33 -22.92 -27.15 11.55
N SER A 34 -23.78 -26.48 12.30
CA SER A 34 -23.42 -25.44 13.24
C SER A 34 -22.46 -26.05 14.25
N LEU A 35 -21.17 -25.70 14.19
CA LEU A 35 -20.27 -25.80 15.33
C LEU A 35 -19.44 -24.52 15.40
N GLN A 36 -19.38 -24.03 16.64
CA GLN A 36 -18.87 -22.76 17.11
C GLN A 36 -17.40 -22.51 16.75
N PRO A 37 -16.96 -21.24 16.81
CA PRO A 37 -15.57 -20.86 16.58
C PRO A 37 -14.65 -21.52 17.61
N ASP A 38 -13.52 -22.03 17.13
CA ASP A 38 -12.44 -22.59 17.93
C ASP A 38 -11.82 -21.47 18.78
N ALA A 39 -12.33 -21.33 20.00
CA ALA A 39 -11.67 -20.62 21.08
C ALA A 39 -10.47 -21.43 21.57
N ASN A 40 -9.32 -21.22 20.94
CA ASN A 40 -7.98 -21.48 21.47
C ASN A 40 -7.09 -20.37 20.89
N GLY A 41 -6.90 -19.24 21.56
CA GLY A 41 -6.27 -19.20 22.87
C GLY A 41 -4.78 -18.89 22.71
N ASN A 42 -4.47 -17.77 22.05
CA ASN A 42 -3.24 -17.00 22.28
C ASN A 42 -3.46 -15.56 21.79
N SER A 43 -4.50 -14.92 22.33
CA SER A 43 -4.53 -13.46 22.37
C SER A 43 -3.50 -13.04 23.41
N ILE A 44 -2.33 -12.58 22.95
CA ILE A 44 -1.42 -11.83 23.82
C ILE A 44 -2.11 -10.48 24.07
N MET A 45 -3.04 -10.49 25.01
CA MET A 45 -3.53 -9.32 25.71
C MET A 45 -2.33 -8.74 26.45
N LEU A 46 -1.58 -7.85 25.78
CA LEU A 46 -0.62 -7.02 26.46
C LEU A 46 -1.41 -6.02 27.31
N THR A 47 -1.68 -6.42 28.55
CA THR A 47 -2.10 -5.56 29.66
C THR A 47 -1.02 -4.49 29.87
N GLY A 48 -1.06 -3.46 29.02
CA GLY A 48 -0.26 -2.25 29.15
C GLY A 48 -0.95 -1.30 30.10
N GLN A 49 -0.48 -1.33 31.34
CA GLN A 49 -0.72 -0.35 32.40
C GLN A 49 -0.92 1.06 31.83
N SER A 50 -1.98 1.74 32.29
CA SER A 50 -2.28 3.13 31.95
C SER A 50 -1.11 4.05 32.30
N GLY A 51 -0.24 4.29 31.31
CA GLY A 51 0.79 5.30 31.38
C GLY A 51 0.18 6.70 31.38
N PRO A 52 0.92 7.71 31.88
CA PRO A 52 0.45 9.09 31.94
C PRO A 52 -0.03 9.53 30.56
N ARG A 53 -1.26 10.09 30.51
CA ARG A 53 -1.94 10.54 29.29
C ARG A 53 -0.94 11.23 28.36
N ARG A 54 -0.63 10.57 27.25
CA ARG A 54 0.09 11.20 26.14
C ARG A 54 -0.71 12.45 25.75
N PRO A 55 -0.07 13.62 25.56
CA PRO A 55 -0.77 14.77 25.02
C PRO A 55 -1.47 14.30 23.73
N ALA A 56 -2.77 14.59 23.62
CA ALA A 56 -3.63 14.14 22.55
C ALA A 56 -2.86 14.16 21.23
N HIS A 57 -2.56 12.98 20.68
CA HIS A 57 -1.86 12.88 19.42
C HIS A 57 -2.74 13.62 18.41
N TYR A 58 -2.31 14.82 18.02
CA TYR A 58 -2.98 15.57 16.97
C TYR A 58 -3.09 14.64 15.75
N GLY A 59 -4.34 14.43 15.32
CA GLY A 59 -4.78 13.33 14.46
C GLY A 59 -4.19 13.39 13.06
N LEU A 60 -3.01 12.83 12.89
CA LEU A 60 -2.53 12.41 11.58
C LEU A 60 -1.91 11.02 11.69
N ASP A 61 -2.62 10.02 11.17
CA ASP A 61 -2.13 8.65 11.05
C ASP A 61 -1.48 8.44 9.67
N ILE A 62 -0.59 7.46 9.55
CA ILE A 62 0.02 7.09 8.27
C ILE A 62 -0.21 5.60 8.05
N GLN A 63 -0.90 5.27 6.96
CA GLN A 63 -1.20 3.89 6.55
C GLN A 63 -0.70 3.63 5.13
N PHE A 64 -0.74 2.37 4.74
CA PHE A 64 -0.25 1.91 3.45
C PHE A 64 -1.39 1.29 2.64
N ASP A 65 -1.37 1.54 1.34
CA ASP A 65 -2.36 1.05 0.38
C ASP A 65 -1.64 0.53 -0.86
N ASP A 66 -2.29 -0.35 -1.62
CA ASP A 66 -1.77 -0.92 -2.86
C ASP A 66 -2.71 -0.58 -4.01
N ARG A 67 -2.45 0.55 -4.68
CA ARG A 67 -3.24 1.03 -5.82
C ARG A 67 -2.36 1.16 -7.06
N PRO A 68 -2.18 0.09 -7.86
CA PRO A 68 -1.30 0.13 -9.03
C PRO A 68 -1.82 1.06 -10.14
N ASP A 69 -3.13 1.33 -10.18
CA ASP A 69 -3.77 2.17 -11.20
C ASP A 69 -3.74 3.67 -10.85
N ASP A 70 -3.28 4.02 -9.64
CA ASP A 70 -3.24 5.40 -9.14
C ASP A 70 -1.81 5.96 -9.21
N PRO A 71 -1.56 7.04 -9.99
CA PRO A 71 -0.25 7.65 -10.08
C PRO A 71 0.14 8.49 -8.85
N GLU A 72 -0.79 8.76 -7.92
CA GLU A 72 -0.48 9.53 -6.73
C GLU A 72 0.39 8.71 -5.74
N MET A 73 1.38 9.38 -5.13
CA MET A 73 2.25 8.77 -4.11
C MET A 73 1.51 8.51 -2.80
N GLY A 74 0.53 9.35 -2.47
CA GLY A 74 -0.29 9.20 -1.31
C GLY A 74 -1.42 10.22 -1.27
N ARG A 75 -2.45 9.91 -0.50
CA ARG A 75 -3.66 10.72 -0.37
C ARG A 75 -4.03 10.91 1.09
N LEU A 76 -4.58 12.06 1.42
CA LEU A 76 -5.17 12.30 2.74
C LEU A 76 -6.64 11.90 2.71
N VAL A 77 -7.05 11.00 3.63
CA VAL A 77 -8.46 10.63 3.83
C VAL A 77 -8.76 10.79 5.32
N GLU A 78 -9.72 11.66 5.62
CA GLU A 78 -10.10 12.06 6.97
C GLU A 78 -8.90 12.65 7.75
N SER A 79 -8.18 11.80 8.47
CA SER A 79 -7.07 12.11 9.36
C SER A 79 -5.91 11.13 9.12
N THR A 80 -5.94 10.38 8.02
CA THR A 80 -4.94 9.37 7.68
C THR A 80 -4.33 9.67 6.32
N VAL A 81 -3.01 9.74 6.26
CA VAL A 81 -2.26 9.74 4.99
C VAL A 81 -2.03 8.31 4.56
N TRP A 82 -2.63 7.93 3.44
CA TRP A 82 -2.44 6.62 2.81
C TRP A 82 -1.30 6.70 1.80
N ILE A 83 -0.28 5.88 1.96
CA ILE A 83 0.90 5.80 1.10
C ILE A 83 0.73 4.66 0.10
N ASN A 84 0.82 4.96 -1.19
CA ASN A 84 0.67 3.98 -2.25
C ASN A 84 1.96 3.17 -2.44
N ARG A 85 1.97 1.91 -1.99
CA ARG A 85 3.14 1.02 -2.12
C ARG A 85 3.34 0.47 -3.53
N ALA A 86 2.27 0.43 -4.33
CA ALA A 86 2.34 -0.01 -5.71
C ALA A 86 3.04 1.03 -6.61
N HIS A 87 3.16 2.29 -6.14
CA HIS A 87 3.79 3.37 -6.88
C HIS A 87 5.27 3.03 -7.23
N PRO A 88 5.73 3.23 -8.48
CA PRO A 88 7.10 2.90 -8.88
C PRO A 88 8.18 3.56 -8.03
N ALA A 89 7.94 4.79 -7.56
CA ALA A 89 8.87 5.48 -6.66
C ALA A 89 8.98 4.84 -5.26
N TYR A 90 7.91 4.19 -4.75
CA TYR A 90 7.98 3.45 -3.49
C TYR A 90 8.92 2.24 -3.64
N ARG A 91 8.76 1.49 -4.74
CA ARG A 91 9.66 0.37 -5.09
C ARG A 91 11.10 0.83 -5.25
N ARG A 92 11.31 1.99 -5.88
CA ARG A 92 12.64 2.59 -6.00
C ARG A 92 13.22 2.96 -4.62
N ALA A 93 12.41 3.59 -3.76
CA ALA A 93 12.82 4.01 -2.42
C ALA A 93 13.19 2.83 -1.52
N LEU A 94 12.50 1.69 -1.65
CA LEU A 94 12.89 0.45 -0.98
C LEU A 94 14.27 -0.03 -1.44
N ALA A 95 14.49 -0.08 -2.75
CA ALA A 95 15.76 -0.52 -3.34
C ALA A 95 16.94 0.39 -2.96
N SER A 96 16.71 1.70 -2.82
CA SER A 96 17.73 2.68 -2.42
C SER A 96 17.82 2.90 -0.91
N ARG A 97 17.03 2.20 -0.09
CA ARG A 97 16.94 2.39 1.38
C ARG A 97 16.58 3.83 1.78
N SER A 98 15.78 4.51 0.96
CA SER A 98 15.31 5.88 1.19
C SER A 98 13.81 5.93 1.47
N ILE A 99 13.27 4.90 2.14
CA ILE A 99 11.84 4.76 2.43
C ILE A 99 11.31 5.95 3.25
N GLY A 100 12.10 6.44 4.21
CA GLY A 100 11.72 7.60 5.04
C GLY A 100 11.51 8.87 4.21
N TYR A 101 12.37 9.11 3.21
CA TYR A 101 12.21 10.23 2.29
C TYR A 101 10.96 10.10 1.42
N HIS A 102 10.63 8.89 0.97
CA HIS A 102 9.42 8.66 0.19
C HIS A 102 8.16 8.93 1.02
N ILE A 103 8.11 8.44 2.26
CA ILE A 103 6.99 8.71 3.18
C ILE A 103 6.87 10.22 3.46
N ALA A 104 7.99 10.89 3.78
CA ALA A 104 7.98 12.33 4.05
C ALA A 104 7.48 13.14 2.85
N LEU A 105 7.94 12.81 1.64
CA LEU A 105 7.51 13.48 0.42
C LEU A 105 6.02 13.21 0.13
N ALA A 106 5.55 11.98 0.24
CA ALA A 106 4.16 11.63 0.03
C ALA A 106 3.22 12.34 1.01
N VAL A 107 3.61 12.43 2.29
CA VAL A 107 2.88 13.22 3.30
C VAL A 107 2.86 14.69 2.93
N ALA A 108 4.00 15.27 2.56
CA ALA A 108 4.07 16.68 2.17
C ALA A 108 3.15 16.99 0.99
N LEU A 109 3.15 16.14 -0.04
CA LEU A 109 2.28 16.29 -1.22
C LEU A 109 0.79 16.12 -0.88
N ALA A 110 0.44 15.13 -0.05
CA ALA A 110 -0.95 14.90 0.35
C ALA A 110 -1.52 16.05 1.22
N LEU A 111 -0.67 16.74 1.99
CA LEU A 111 -1.08 17.85 2.84
C LEU A 111 -1.07 19.21 2.12
N ALA A 112 -0.25 19.39 1.08
CA ALA A 112 -0.05 20.69 0.45
C ALA A 112 -1.37 21.37 0.00
N PRO A 113 -2.33 20.67 -0.66
CA PRO A 113 -3.58 21.28 -1.10
C PRO A 113 -4.50 21.73 0.05
N LEU A 114 -4.30 21.20 1.26
CA LEU A 114 -5.06 21.57 2.45
C LEU A 114 -4.36 22.63 3.29
N ALA A 115 -3.02 22.67 3.24
CA ALA A 115 -2.21 23.55 4.07
C ALA A 115 -2.03 24.94 3.48
N VAL A 116 -2.04 25.06 2.15
CA VAL A 116 -1.76 26.32 1.43
C VAL A 116 -2.56 26.43 0.14
N GLU A 117 -2.63 27.64 -0.42
CA GLU A 117 -3.13 27.87 -1.77
C GLU A 117 -2.23 27.20 -2.82
N SER A 118 -2.81 26.81 -3.96
CA SER A 118 -2.11 26.07 -5.01
C SER A 118 -0.83 26.75 -5.53
N ALA A 119 -0.78 28.08 -5.54
CA ALA A 119 0.42 28.83 -5.93
C ALA A 119 1.63 28.62 -4.98
N HIS A 120 1.38 28.15 -3.75
CA HIS A 120 2.38 28.04 -2.69
C HIS A 120 2.71 26.58 -2.30
N GLU A 121 2.09 25.58 -2.94
CA GLU A 121 2.29 24.16 -2.62
C GLU A 121 3.77 23.74 -2.66
N HIS A 122 4.51 24.20 -3.68
CA HIS A 122 5.94 23.92 -3.79
C HIS A 122 6.75 24.51 -2.61
N GLY A 123 6.40 25.72 -2.17
CA GLY A 123 7.02 26.38 -1.02
C GLY A 123 6.73 25.66 0.29
N PHE A 124 5.50 25.15 0.43
CA PHE A 124 5.10 24.30 1.55
C PHE A 124 5.94 23.01 1.61
N VAL A 125 6.03 22.26 0.51
CA VAL A 125 6.80 20.99 0.45
C VAL A 125 8.28 21.23 0.79
N THR A 126 8.88 22.29 0.24
CA THR A 126 10.27 22.64 0.51
C THR A 126 10.49 22.96 1.99
N THR A 127 9.60 23.77 2.57
CA THR A 127 9.67 24.14 3.99
C THR A 127 9.46 22.93 4.89
N PHE A 128 8.49 22.08 4.57
CA PHE A 128 8.20 20.85 5.29
C PHE A 128 9.43 19.93 5.34
N LEU A 129 10.07 19.67 4.19
CA LEU A 129 11.23 18.78 4.13
C LEU A 129 12.44 19.34 4.88
N SER A 130 12.67 20.66 4.83
CA SER A 130 13.69 21.32 5.65
C SER A 130 13.44 21.11 7.14
N ARG A 131 12.20 21.33 7.60
CA ARG A 131 11.83 21.12 9.02
C ARG A 131 11.88 19.66 9.45
N TRP A 132 11.50 18.75 8.56
CA TRP A 132 11.57 17.31 8.80
C TRP A 132 13.02 16.83 8.96
N GLY A 133 13.94 17.32 8.12
CA GLY A 133 15.38 17.07 8.25
C GLY A 133 15.94 17.60 9.57
N GLU A 134 15.67 18.87 9.89
CA GLU A 134 16.09 19.51 11.15
C GLU A 134 15.59 18.76 12.41
N ALA A 135 14.40 18.14 12.33
CA ALA A 135 13.83 17.40 13.44
C ALA A 135 14.63 16.14 13.79
N LEU A 136 15.34 15.53 12.82
CA LEU A 136 16.22 14.38 13.04
C LEU A 136 17.55 14.79 13.70
N ASP A 137 18.02 16.01 13.46
CA ASP A 137 19.30 16.51 13.98
C ASP A 137 19.21 16.92 15.46
N LYS A 138 18.01 17.16 15.97
CA LYS A 138 17.82 17.50 17.38
C LYS A 138 18.04 16.25 18.24
N PRO A 139 19.02 16.24 19.17
CA PRO A 139 19.18 15.12 20.08
C PRO A 139 17.91 15.01 20.91
N SER A 140 17.11 13.95 20.70
CA SER A 140 15.96 13.63 21.52
C SER A 140 16.44 13.60 22.97
N GLY A 141 16.07 14.61 23.76
CA GLY A 141 16.60 14.85 25.10
C GLY A 141 16.45 13.62 25.98
N ARG A 142 17.47 12.77 26.01
CA ARG A 142 17.59 11.63 26.90
C ARG A 142 17.67 12.20 28.30
N LYS A 143 16.55 12.12 29.02
CA LYS A 143 16.47 12.37 30.46
C LYS A 143 17.62 11.61 31.12
N LYS A 144 18.68 12.32 31.51
CA LYS A 144 19.67 11.82 32.46
C LYS A 144 18.95 11.78 33.80
N SER A 145 18.36 10.64 34.14
CA SER A 145 18.07 10.30 35.52
C SER A 145 19.41 10.21 36.24
N ALA A 146 19.78 11.29 36.94
CA ALA A 146 20.81 11.25 37.96
C ALA A 146 20.24 10.45 39.15
N HIS A 147 20.97 9.42 39.55
CA HIS A 147 20.87 8.77 40.84
C HIS A 147 22.24 8.87 41.50
#